data_AF-A0AAU3PTQ8-F1
#
_entry.id   AF-A0AAU3PTQ8-F1
#
_cell.length_a   1.000
_cell.length_b   1.000
_cell.length_c   1.000
_cell.angle_alpha   90.00
_cell.angle_beta   90.00
_cell.angle_gamma   90.00
#
_symmetry.space_group_name_H-M   'P 1'
#
loop_
_entity.id
_entity.type
_entity.pdbx_description
1 polymer ?
#
loop_
_entity_poly.entity_id
_entity_poly.type
_entity_poly.pdbx_seq_one_letter_code
_entity_poly.pdbx_strand_id
1 'polypeptide(L)'
;MSDPRIKNTADDENEIHEVADFEDAGRNTVTPVATFPAEVALVVVQTFAEIVRKAKTLRAATTPDADGIVRSQTFEEGDVYMIEKPFDGFFADRYLMDFYDVGERGICSRMHLHTGLRFVRMMTGPDTRIRVSSLSPFEVNHVEGVTPFRPERFTDDLPDTPPGVHRPRYNVIVPPCSFMDMQIPRGVSHQFNAFGPHAVIDSVHPEESIEVFREQMSGFRMMAQTVFLAEESPDAATCAEVTVRPRA
;
A
#
# COMPACT_ATOMS: atom_id res chain seq x y z
N MET A 1 12.97 15.41 22.74
CA MET A 1 12.36 14.07 22.94
C MET A 1 12.77 13.27 21.73
N SER A 2 13.59 12.23 21.89
CA SER A 2 13.94 11.33 20.80
C SER A 2 12.68 10.54 20.44
N ASP A 3 12.24 10.65 19.20
CA ASP A 3 11.17 9.85 18.62
C ASP A 3 11.42 8.36 18.95
N PRO A 4 10.45 7.61 19.51
CA PRO A 4 10.63 6.19 19.78
C PRO A 4 11.08 5.48 18.50
N ARG A 5 12.17 4.71 18.61
CA ARG A 5 12.65 3.90 17.49
C ARG A 5 11.59 2.84 17.18
N ILE A 6 10.99 2.94 16.00
CA ILE A 6 9.98 2.00 15.51
C ILE A 6 10.63 0.66 15.15
N LYS A 7 11.86 0.68 14.60
CA LYS A 7 12.69 -0.50 14.32
C LYS A 7 13.96 -0.60 15.17
N ASN A 8 14.34 -1.83 15.51
CA ASN A 8 15.62 -2.21 16.09
C ASN A 8 16.69 -2.41 15.00
N THR A 9 16.32 -3.07 13.89
CA THR A 9 17.18 -3.31 12.72
C THR A 9 16.40 -3.05 11.43
N ALA A 10 17.04 -2.46 10.42
CA ALA A 10 16.39 -2.12 9.14
C ALA A 10 15.81 -3.38 8.45
N ASP A 11 16.62 -4.40 8.23
CA ASP A 11 16.20 -5.59 7.48
C ASP A 11 15.30 -6.57 8.25
N ASP A 12 14.85 -6.22 9.47
CA ASP A 12 13.98 -7.09 10.26
C ASP A 12 12.58 -7.14 9.62
N GLU A 13 12.22 -8.31 9.09
CA GLU A 13 10.90 -8.65 8.52
C GLU A 13 9.91 -9.13 9.61
N ASN A 14 10.37 -9.25 10.86
CA ASN A 14 9.68 -9.94 11.97
C ASN A 14 9.30 -9.03 13.14
N GLU A 15 9.36 -7.71 12.97
CA GLU A 15 8.88 -6.79 14.01
C GLU A 15 7.36 -6.78 14.05
N ILE A 16 6.81 -7.70 14.85
CA ILE A 16 5.40 -7.77 15.17
C ILE A 16 5.17 -6.87 16.39
N HIS A 17 4.51 -5.73 16.19
CA HIS A 17 4.02 -4.93 17.31
C HIS A 17 2.73 -5.55 17.84
N GLU A 18 2.58 -5.59 19.16
CA GLU A 18 1.37 -6.10 19.79
C GLU A 18 0.17 -5.23 19.41
N VAL A 19 -0.64 -5.73 18.48
CA VAL A 19 -1.79 -5.03 17.89
C VAL A 19 -2.80 -4.52 18.92
N ALA A 20 -2.87 -5.20 20.07
CA ALA A 20 -3.79 -4.84 21.15
C ALA A 20 -3.57 -3.39 21.61
N ASP A 21 -2.30 -3.01 21.81
CA ASP A 21 -1.91 -1.72 22.40
C ASP A 21 -1.28 -0.76 21.38
N PHE A 22 -1.04 -1.21 20.14
CA PHE A 22 -0.47 -0.36 19.10
C PHE A 22 -1.41 0.78 18.69
N GLU A 23 -0.93 2.02 18.70
CA GLU A 23 -1.66 3.21 18.25
C GLU A 23 -0.92 3.89 17.08
N ASP A 24 -1.66 4.21 16.02
CA ASP A 24 -1.13 5.02 14.93
C ASP A 24 -0.69 6.39 15.44
N ALA A 25 0.47 6.86 14.99
CA ALA A 25 1.00 8.19 15.34
C ALA A 25 0.22 9.36 14.68
N GLY A 26 -0.77 9.06 13.84
CA GLY A 26 -1.50 10.03 13.05
C GLY A 26 -2.68 9.39 12.31
N ARG A 27 -3.05 9.97 11.17
CA ARG A 27 -4.13 9.48 10.32
C ARG A 27 -3.74 9.52 8.87
N ASN A 28 -4.14 8.48 8.15
CA ASN A 28 -4.05 8.45 6.71
C ASN A 28 -5.01 9.48 6.09
N THR A 29 -4.54 10.18 5.07
CA THR A 29 -5.36 11.14 4.32
C THR A 29 -5.57 10.64 2.90
N VAL A 30 -6.82 10.54 2.47
CA VAL A 30 -7.19 10.14 1.09
C VAL A 30 -7.86 11.27 0.33
N THR A 31 -7.57 11.36 -0.96
CA THR A 31 -8.09 12.39 -1.86
C THR A 31 -8.66 11.73 -3.11
N PRO A 32 -9.98 11.83 -3.37
CA PRO A 32 -10.57 11.35 -4.61
C PRO A 32 -10.14 12.26 -5.77
N VAL A 33 -9.48 11.70 -6.78
CA VAL A 33 -8.81 12.49 -7.83
C VAL A 33 -9.57 12.45 -9.15
N ALA A 34 -9.95 11.26 -9.60
CA ALA A 34 -10.57 11.10 -10.91
C ALA A 34 -11.51 9.91 -10.97
N THR A 35 -12.50 10.00 -11.87
CA THR A 35 -13.32 8.88 -12.33
C THR A 35 -13.28 8.89 -13.85
N PHE A 36 -13.13 7.72 -14.45
CA PHE A 36 -12.97 7.57 -15.89
C PHE A 36 -14.06 6.70 -16.49
N PRO A 37 -14.35 6.86 -17.79
CA PRO A 37 -14.99 5.81 -18.57
C PRO A 37 -14.22 4.49 -18.45
N ALA A 38 -14.92 3.37 -18.46
CA ALA A 38 -14.37 2.04 -18.22
C ALA A 38 -13.21 1.70 -19.16
N GLU A 39 -13.36 2.01 -20.45
CA GLU A 39 -12.36 1.79 -21.49
C GLU A 39 -11.09 2.63 -21.26
N VAL A 40 -11.23 3.85 -20.73
CA VAL A 40 -10.09 4.72 -20.43
C VAL A 40 -9.37 4.21 -19.18
N ALA A 41 -10.10 3.89 -18.12
CA ALA A 41 -9.52 3.34 -16.90
C ALA A 41 -8.73 2.06 -17.19
N LEU A 42 -9.31 1.17 -18.00
CA LEU A 42 -8.69 -0.09 -18.39
C LEU A 42 -7.35 0.14 -19.12
N VAL A 43 -7.34 1.00 -20.14
CA VAL A 43 -6.12 1.31 -20.90
C VAL A 43 -5.04 1.87 -19.99
N VAL A 44 -5.39 2.79 -19.08
CA VAL A 44 -4.39 3.39 -18.18
C VAL A 44 -3.83 2.32 -17.25
N VAL A 45 -4.66 1.61 -16.51
CA VAL A 45 -4.21 0.60 -15.54
C VAL A 45 -3.39 -0.51 -16.22
N GLN A 46 -3.83 -1.00 -17.38
CA GLN A 46 -3.08 -2.01 -18.14
C GLN A 46 -1.72 -1.48 -18.60
N THR A 47 -1.64 -0.21 -19.02
CA THR A 47 -0.36 0.39 -19.44
C THR A 47 0.65 0.42 -18.30
N PHE A 48 0.22 0.79 -17.09
CA PHE A 48 1.11 0.78 -15.92
C PHE A 48 1.45 -0.66 -15.48
N ALA A 49 0.47 -1.56 -15.43
CA ALA A 49 0.69 -2.97 -15.10
C ALA A 49 1.66 -3.65 -16.07
N GLU A 50 1.58 -3.35 -17.38
CA GLU A 50 2.51 -3.87 -18.38
C GLU A 50 3.96 -3.47 -18.13
N ILE A 51 4.22 -2.27 -17.58
CA ILE A 51 5.58 -1.85 -17.23
C ILE A 51 6.15 -2.80 -16.16
N VAL A 52 5.36 -3.06 -15.12
CA VAL A 52 5.72 -3.96 -14.02
C VAL A 52 5.95 -5.39 -14.55
N ARG A 53 5.01 -5.91 -15.34
CA ARG A 53 5.10 -7.26 -15.92
C ARG A 53 6.31 -7.42 -16.84
N LYS A 54 6.62 -6.41 -17.67
CA LYS A 54 7.83 -6.40 -18.50
C LYS A 54 9.07 -6.41 -17.62
N ALA A 55 9.12 -5.60 -16.55
CA ALA A 55 10.25 -5.56 -15.63
C ALA A 55 10.56 -6.94 -15.02
N LYS A 56 9.53 -7.74 -14.68
CA LYS A 56 9.71 -9.12 -14.16
C LYS A 56 10.44 -10.07 -15.10
N THR A 57 10.45 -9.80 -16.39
CA THR A 57 11.03 -10.70 -17.41
C THR A 57 12.34 -10.19 -18.00
N LEU A 58 12.65 -8.91 -17.83
CA LEU A 58 13.81 -8.27 -18.45
C LEU A 58 15.00 -8.25 -17.48
N ARG A 59 16.13 -8.78 -17.95
CA ARG A 59 17.40 -8.79 -17.20
C ARG A 59 17.79 -7.40 -16.68
N ALA A 60 17.52 -6.35 -17.45
CA ALA A 60 17.80 -4.97 -17.07
C ALA A 60 17.11 -4.51 -15.77
N ALA A 61 16.02 -5.18 -15.36
CA ALA A 61 15.31 -4.89 -14.12
C ALA A 61 15.45 -5.99 -13.06
N THR A 62 15.79 -7.23 -13.45
CA THR A 62 15.91 -8.39 -12.54
C THR A 62 17.34 -8.67 -12.08
N THR A 63 18.33 -7.92 -12.54
CA THR A 63 19.72 -7.98 -12.03
C THR A 63 20.14 -6.64 -11.42
N PRO A 64 21.05 -6.64 -10.43
CA PRO A 64 21.56 -5.40 -9.84
C PRO A 64 22.15 -4.45 -10.90
N ASP A 65 21.83 -3.16 -10.79
CA ASP A 65 22.44 -2.11 -11.61
C ASP A 65 23.81 -1.68 -11.05
N ALA A 66 24.39 -0.59 -11.59
CA ALA A 66 25.71 -0.08 -11.16
C ALA A 66 25.75 0.34 -9.68
N ASP A 67 24.60 0.63 -9.09
CA ASP A 67 24.46 0.99 -7.67
C ASP A 67 23.99 -0.21 -6.83
N GLY A 68 23.97 -1.42 -7.41
CA GLY A 68 23.58 -2.64 -6.72
C GLY A 68 22.06 -2.83 -6.56
N ILE A 69 21.25 -1.99 -7.20
CA ILE A 69 19.79 -1.97 -7.06
C ILE A 69 19.13 -2.95 -8.03
N VAL A 70 18.29 -3.85 -7.52
CA VAL A 70 17.38 -4.67 -8.32
C VAL A 70 16.02 -3.97 -8.36
N ARG A 71 15.62 -3.51 -9.55
CA ARG A 71 14.41 -2.68 -9.71
C ARG A 71 13.13 -3.48 -9.74
N SER A 72 13.18 -4.73 -10.20
CA SER A 72 12.03 -5.63 -10.22
C SER A 72 11.97 -6.41 -8.92
N GLN A 73 10.91 -6.21 -8.13
CA GLN A 73 10.72 -6.84 -6.82
C GLN A 73 9.31 -7.45 -6.71
N THR A 74 9.03 -8.09 -5.58
CA THR A 74 7.71 -8.67 -5.24
C THR A 74 7.40 -8.32 -3.80
N PHE A 75 6.23 -7.76 -3.57
CA PHE A 75 5.65 -7.54 -2.25
C PHE A 75 4.51 -8.54 -2.01
N GLU A 76 3.94 -8.50 -0.82
CA GLU A 76 2.78 -9.33 -0.49
C GLU A 76 1.59 -8.97 -1.39
N GLU A 77 1.39 -7.69 -1.66
CA GLU A 77 0.28 -7.15 -2.45
C GLU A 77 0.38 -7.40 -3.96
N GLY A 78 1.59 -7.54 -4.50
CA GLY A 78 1.80 -7.51 -5.94
C GLY A 78 3.25 -7.48 -6.39
N ASP A 79 3.44 -7.48 -7.70
CA ASP A 79 4.75 -7.28 -8.31
C ASP A 79 5.09 -5.80 -8.40
N VAL A 80 6.37 -5.47 -8.23
CA VAL A 80 6.83 -4.08 -8.12
C VAL A 80 7.95 -3.79 -9.11
N TYR A 81 7.92 -2.59 -9.69
CA TYR A 81 9.02 -2.04 -10.45
C TYR A 81 9.40 -0.64 -9.95
N MET A 82 10.63 -0.49 -9.46
CA MET A 82 11.23 0.81 -9.13
C MET A 82 11.54 1.59 -10.41
N ILE A 83 10.66 2.54 -10.73
CA ILE A 83 10.77 3.37 -11.92
C ILE A 83 11.80 4.49 -11.71
N GLU A 84 11.84 5.10 -10.53
CA GLU A 84 12.82 6.11 -10.17
C GLU A 84 13.57 5.65 -8.92
N LYS A 85 14.90 5.58 -9.04
CA LYS A 85 15.78 5.31 -7.90
C LYS A 85 16.16 6.65 -7.24
N PRO A 86 16.46 6.65 -5.95
CA PRO A 86 16.91 7.86 -5.30
C PRO A 86 18.32 8.24 -5.80
N PHE A 87 18.68 9.52 -5.71
CA PHE A 87 19.96 10.06 -6.18
C PHE A 87 20.44 11.20 -5.28
N ASP A 88 21.70 11.64 -5.42
CA ASP A 88 22.26 12.69 -4.57
C ASP A 88 21.41 13.97 -4.59
N GLY A 89 20.88 14.36 -3.43
CA GLY A 89 19.98 15.50 -3.28
C GLY A 89 18.48 15.19 -3.44
N PHE A 90 18.12 13.95 -3.80
CA PHE A 90 16.74 13.47 -3.84
C PHE A 90 16.63 12.06 -3.25
N PHE A 91 16.17 12.01 -2.01
CA PHE A 91 16.19 10.83 -1.15
C PHE A 91 14.87 10.03 -1.22
N ALA A 92 14.15 10.06 -2.33
CA ALA A 92 12.93 9.26 -2.49
C ALA A 92 13.04 8.37 -3.72
N ASP A 93 12.61 7.13 -3.58
CA ASP A 93 12.30 6.28 -4.72
C ASP A 93 10.84 6.47 -5.15
N ARG A 94 10.57 6.01 -6.36
CA ARG A 94 9.22 5.86 -6.88
C ARG A 94 9.09 4.49 -7.53
N TYR A 95 8.00 3.82 -7.25
CA TYR A 95 7.70 2.53 -7.84
C TYR A 95 6.27 2.42 -8.34
N LEU A 96 6.09 1.51 -9.30
CA LEU A 96 4.81 1.03 -9.76
C LEU A 96 4.58 -0.37 -9.20
N MET A 97 3.36 -0.68 -8.81
CA MET A 97 2.98 -2.02 -8.40
C MET A 97 1.72 -2.47 -9.13
N ASP A 98 1.79 -3.67 -9.70
CA ASP A 98 0.65 -4.40 -10.26
C ASP A 98 0.11 -5.32 -9.17
N PHE A 99 -1.08 -5.02 -8.66
CA PHE A 99 -1.67 -5.80 -7.56
C PHE A 99 -2.05 -7.19 -8.02
N TYR A 100 -1.92 -8.13 -7.10
CA TYR A 100 -2.60 -9.40 -7.20
C TYR A 100 -4.05 -9.27 -6.76
N ASP A 101 -4.95 -10.01 -7.41
CA ASP A 101 -6.33 -10.14 -6.97
C ASP A 101 -6.38 -11.01 -5.71
N VAL A 102 -6.84 -10.42 -4.61
CA VAL A 102 -7.00 -11.11 -3.33
C VAL A 102 -7.99 -12.28 -3.42
N GLY A 103 -9.03 -12.16 -4.26
CA GLY A 103 -9.99 -13.24 -4.49
C GLY A 103 -9.34 -14.45 -5.15
N GLU A 104 -8.37 -14.24 -6.06
CA GLU A 104 -7.62 -15.32 -6.70
C GLU A 104 -6.53 -15.88 -5.78
N ARG A 105 -5.90 -15.03 -4.96
CA ARG A 105 -4.86 -15.43 -3.99
C ARG A 105 -5.41 -16.21 -2.81
N GLY A 106 -6.65 -15.96 -2.42
CA GLY A 106 -7.28 -16.55 -1.22
C GLY A 106 -6.79 -15.96 0.11
N ILE A 107 -5.91 -14.96 0.09
CA ILE A 107 -5.37 -14.30 1.30
C ILE A 107 -5.34 -12.78 1.15
N CYS A 108 -5.60 -12.07 2.23
CA CYS A 108 -5.41 -10.63 2.36
C CYS A 108 -3.94 -10.30 2.60
N SER A 109 -3.46 -9.15 2.11
CA SER A 109 -2.16 -8.66 2.51
C SER A 109 -2.16 -8.20 3.97
N ARG A 110 -1.07 -8.37 4.71
CA ARG A 110 -0.95 -7.97 6.12
C ARG A 110 -0.92 -6.45 6.27
N MET A 111 -1.58 -5.98 7.33
CA MET A 111 -1.48 -4.57 7.72
C MET A 111 -0.07 -4.27 8.20
N HIS A 112 0.47 -3.15 7.76
CA HIS A 112 1.82 -2.74 8.09
C HIS A 112 1.92 -1.23 8.23
N LEU A 113 3.02 -0.76 8.80
CA LEU A 113 3.42 0.65 8.81
C LEU A 113 4.81 0.79 8.24
N HIS A 114 5.14 2.01 7.82
CA HIS A 114 6.50 2.38 7.48
C HIS A 114 7.06 3.36 8.49
N THR A 115 8.37 3.27 8.65
CA THR A 115 9.12 4.26 9.42
C THR A 115 9.19 5.60 8.72
N GLY A 116 8.77 5.72 7.45
CA GLY A 116 8.66 6.99 6.76
C GLY A 116 7.28 7.32 6.21
N LEU A 117 7.16 8.57 5.76
CA LEU A 117 5.96 9.03 5.07
C LEU A 117 5.88 8.42 3.67
N ARG A 118 4.67 8.29 3.12
CA ARG A 118 4.46 7.81 1.75
C ARG A 118 3.37 8.61 1.04
N PHE A 119 3.52 8.68 -0.27
CA PHE A 119 2.46 9.12 -1.17
C PHE A 119 2.13 7.97 -2.12
N VAL A 120 0.86 7.63 -2.23
CA VAL A 120 0.38 6.51 -3.05
C VAL A 120 -0.79 6.97 -3.90
N ARG A 121 -0.68 6.86 -5.22
CA ARG A 121 -1.81 6.96 -6.14
C ARG A 121 -2.34 5.55 -6.41
N MET A 122 -3.56 5.29 -5.97
CA MET A 122 -4.28 4.04 -6.23
C MET A 122 -5.15 4.20 -7.47
N MET A 123 -5.02 3.26 -8.41
CA MET A 123 -5.69 3.29 -9.70
C MET A 123 -6.44 1.98 -9.94
N THR A 124 -7.73 2.08 -10.22
CA THR A 124 -8.59 0.93 -10.50
C THR A 124 -9.17 1.00 -11.91
N GLY A 125 -9.27 -0.16 -12.55
CA GLY A 125 -10.00 -0.38 -13.79
C GLY A 125 -11.44 -0.85 -13.55
N PRO A 126 -12.11 -1.30 -14.61
CA PRO A 126 -13.43 -1.93 -14.51
C PRO A 126 -13.42 -3.14 -13.58
N ASP A 127 -14.56 -3.37 -12.92
CA ASP A 127 -14.81 -4.51 -12.03
C ASP A 127 -13.79 -4.71 -10.91
N THR A 128 -12.98 -3.69 -10.63
CA THR A 128 -11.89 -3.75 -9.66
C THR A 128 -12.04 -2.68 -8.59
N ARG A 129 -11.88 -3.06 -7.32
CA ARG A 129 -11.82 -2.12 -6.19
C ARG A 129 -10.54 -2.34 -5.40
N ILE A 130 -10.09 -1.32 -4.67
CA ILE A 130 -9.06 -1.48 -3.65
C ILE A 130 -9.69 -1.14 -2.31
N ARG A 131 -9.64 -2.08 -1.36
CA ARG A 131 -9.94 -1.82 0.04
C ARG A 131 -8.66 -1.38 0.73
N VAL A 132 -8.71 -0.19 1.33
CA VAL A 132 -7.63 0.32 2.16
C VAL A 132 -8.06 0.30 3.60
N SER A 133 -7.25 -0.29 4.47
CA SER A 133 -7.55 -0.42 5.90
C SER A 133 -6.49 0.26 6.76
N SER A 134 -6.84 0.69 7.97
CA SER A 134 -5.92 1.29 8.97
C SER A 134 -6.47 1.09 10.39
N LEU A 135 -5.60 1.20 11.41
CA LEU A 135 -6.00 1.21 12.82
C LEU A 135 -6.52 2.58 13.28
N SER A 136 -6.38 3.61 12.46
CA SER A 136 -6.93 4.95 12.69
C SER A 136 -7.96 5.35 11.63
N PRO A 137 -8.93 6.24 11.97
CA PRO A 137 -9.87 6.76 10.98
C PRO A 137 -9.16 7.54 9.86
N PHE A 138 -9.63 7.35 8.62
CA PHE A 138 -9.16 8.11 7.46
C PHE A 138 -9.70 9.54 7.44
N GLU A 139 -8.81 10.49 7.16
CA GLU A 139 -9.18 11.85 6.74
C GLU A 139 -9.47 11.84 5.23
N VAL A 140 -10.62 12.39 4.84
CA VAL A 140 -11.04 12.42 3.43
C VAL A 140 -11.03 13.86 2.96
N ASN A 141 -10.10 14.19 2.07
CA ASN A 141 -10.00 15.48 1.40
C ASN A 141 -11.00 15.56 0.24
N HIS A 142 -12.29 15.57 0.57
CA HIS A 142 -13.37 15.79 -0.39
C HIS A 142 -13.81 17.25 -0.35
N VAL A 143 -13.79 17.89 -1.52
CA VAL A 143 -14.29 19.25 -1.71
C VAL A 143 -15.50 19.19 -2.64
N GLU A 144 -16.66 19.53 -2.10
CA GLU A 144 -17.93 19.47 -2.82
C GLU A 144 -17.88 20.30 -4.11
N GLY A 145 -18.27 19.69 -5.24
CA GLY A 145 -18.21 20.31 -6.56
C GLY A 145 -16.82 20.39 -7.19
N VAL A 146 -15.76 19.93 -6.52
CA VAL A 146 -14.38 19.92 -7.05
C VAL A 146 -13.86 18.49 -7.18
N THR A 147 -13.91 17.70 -6.11
CA THR A 147 -13.47 16.30 -6.15
C THR A 147 -14.60 15.39 -6.66
N PRO A 148 -14.28 14.36 -7.47
CA PRO A 148 -15.28 13.68 -8.31
C PRO A 148 -16.21 12.71 -7.57
N PHE A 149 -15.82 12.23 -6.39
CA PHE A 149 -16.61 11.29 -5.61
C PHE A 149 -16.26 11.39 -4.13
N ARG A 150 -17.15 10.89 -3.27
CA ARG A 150 -16.86 10.64 -1.86
C ARG A 150 -16.69 9.13 -1.67
N PRO A 151 -15.52 8.67 -1.21
CA PRO A 151 -15.28 7.23 -1.05
C PRO A 151 -16.15 6.65 0.06
N GLU A 152 -16.58 5.40 -0.15
CA GLU A 152 -17.26 4.62 0.87
C GLU A 152 -16.31 4.31 2.03
N ARG A 153 -16.83 4.38 3.26
CA ARG A 153 -16.08 4.10 4.49
C ARG A 153 -16.92 3.28 5.45
N PHE A 154 -16.27 2.38 6.15
CA PHE A 154 -16.89 1.58 7.20
C PHE A 154 -15.84 1.14 8.22
N THR A 155 -16.31 0.71 9.38
CA THR A 155 -15.48 0.15 10.45
C THR A 155 -15.96 -1.28 10.71
N ASP A 156 -15.01 -2.19 10.81
CA ASP A 156 -15.23 -3.56 11.23
C ASP A 156 -14.20 -3.97 12.28
N ASP A 157 -14.24 -5.22 12.70
CA ASP A 157 -13.23 -5.77 13.60
C ASP A 157 -12.01 -6.21 12.79
N LEU A 158 -10.82 -5.84 13.26
CA LEU A 158 -9.57 -6.35 12.74
C LEU A 158 -9.54 -7.88 12.94
N PRO A 159 -9.31 -8.68 11.88
CA PRO A 159 -9.17 -10.12 12.04
C PRO A 159 -7.88 -10.48 12.80
N ASP A 160 -7.80 -11.72 13.25
CA ASP A 160 -6.59 -12.33 13.81
C ASP A 160 -6.00 -11.58 15.02
N THR A 161 -6.85 -10.90 15.79
CA THR A 161 -6.47 -10.33 17.08
C THR A 161 -6.32 -11.42 18.15
N PRO A 162 -5.49 -11.19 19.20
CA PRO A 162 -5.38 -12.12 20.32
C PRO A 162 -6.75 -12.43 20.96
N PRO A 163 -6.95 -13.63 21.54
CA PRO A 163 -8.21 -14.00 22.16
C PRO A 163 -8.72 -12.97 23.18
N GLY A 164 -9.94 -12.48 22.97
CA GLY A 164 -10.57 -11.47 23.83
C GLY A 164 -10.21 -10.02 23.50
N VAL A 165 -9.35 -9.77 22.52
CA VAL A 165 -9.02 -8.43 22.03
C VAL A 165 -9.91 -8.07 20.85
N HIS A 166 -10.65 -6.96 20.99
CA HIS A 166 -11.39 -6.34 19.89
C HIS A 166 -10.68 -5.06 19.47
N ARG A 167 -10.30 -4.97 18.19
CA ARG A 167 -9.63 -3.78 17.64
C ARG A 167 -10.42 -3.28 16.43
N PRO A 168 -10.86 -2.01 16.41
CA PRO A 168 -11.54 -1.47 15.25
C PRO A 168 -10.54 -1.33 14.09
N ARG A 169 -10.93 -1.83 12.92
CA ARG A 169 -10.27 -1.57 11.65
C ARG A 169 -11.13 -0.58 10.86
N TYR A 170 -10.52 0.54 10.48
CA TYR A 170 -11.16 1.55 9.65
C TYR A 170 -10.85 1.26 8.19
N ASN A 171 -11.86 1.38 7.33
CA ASN A 171 -11.75 1.01 5.93
C ASN A 171 -12.24 2.13 5.02
N VAL A 172 -11.61 2.28 3.87
CA VAL A 172 -12.05 3.11 2.76
C VAL A 172 -11.95 2.33 1.45
N ILE A 173 -12.92 2.51 0.56
CA ILE A 173 -12.97 1.84 -0.74
C ILE A 173 -12.54 2.80 -1.84
N VAL A 174 -11.52 2.42 -2.61
CA VAL A 174 -11.24 2.97 -3.93
C VAL A 174 -12.23 2.31 -4.91
N PRO A 175 -13.18 3.05 -5.48
CA PRO A 175 -14.19 2.47 -6.36
C PRO A 175 -13.59 2.05 -7.71
N PRO A 176 -14.30 1.23 -8.51
CA PRO A 176 -13.90 0.94 -9.89
C PRO A 176 -13.72 2.18 -10.76
N CYS A 177 -12.85 2.07 -11.76
CA CYS A 177 -12.57 3.12 -12.74
C CYS A 177 -12.18 4.48 -12.14
N SER A 178 -11.41 4.48 -11.04
CA SER A 178 -11.11 5.70 -10.30
C SER A 178 -9.66 5.79 -9.87
N PHE A 179 -9.20 7.04 -9.69
CA PHE A 179 -7.94 7.35 -9.02
C PHE A 179 -8.23 7.97 -7.66
N MET A 180 -7.53 7.47 -6.64
CA MET A 180 -7.53 8.03 -5.30
C MET A 180 -6.09 8.13 -4.80
N ASP A 181 -5.70 9.32 -4.39
CA ASP A 181 -4.38 9.56 -3.79
C ASP A 181 -4.46 9.37 -2.28
N MET A 182 -3.37 8.89 -1.69
CA MET A 182 -3.24 8.67 -0.26
C MET A 182 -1.90 9.19 0.25
N GLN A 183 -1.95 9.96 1.33
CA GLN A 183 -0.79 10.37 2.11
C GLN A 183 -0.77 9.54 3.39
N ILE A 184 0.34 8.86 3.62
CA ILE A 184 0.56 7.98 4.77
C ILE A 184 1.62 8.65 5.63
N PRO A 185 1.28 9.17 6.82
CA PRO A 185 2.28 9.70 7.72
C PRO A 185 3.17 8.58 8.26
N ARG A 186 4.36 8.96 8.71
CA ARG A 186 5.28 8.06 9.43
C ARG A 186 4.59 7.39 10.61
N GLY A 187 4.79 6.07 10.77
CA GLY A 187 4.24 5.32 11.89
C GLY A 187 2.72 5.14 11.86
N VAL A 188 2.09 5.29 10.70
CA VAL A 188 0.65 5.05 10.52
C VAL A 188 0.44 3.77 9.73
N SER A 189 -0.33 2.86 10.33
CA SER A 189 -0.72 1.59 9.76
C SER A 189 -1.59 1.77 8.53
N HIS A 190 -1.38 0.91 7.55
CA HIS A 190 -2.22 0.79 6.38
C HIS A 190 -2.15 -0.63 5.80
N GLN A 191 -3.12 -0.96 4.96
CA GLN A 191 -3.25 -2.27 4.32
C GLN A 191 -3.95 -2.06 2.98
N PHE A 192 -3.42 -2.63 1.90
CA PHE A 192 -4.04 -2.54 0.57
C PHE A 192 -4.48 -3.93 0.10
N ASN A 193 -5.74 -4.06 -0.29
CA ASN A 193 -6.30 -5.31 -0.82
C ASN A 193 -7.10 -5.01 -2.10
N ALA A 194 -6.59 -5.46 -3.24
CA ALA A 194 -7.28 -5.35 -4.52
C ALA A 194 -8.24 -6.53 -4.73
N PHE A 195 -9.46 -6.23 -5.18
CA PHE A 195 -10.45 -7.22 -5.60
C PHE A 195 -10.80 -6.94 -7.05
N GLY A 196 -10.38 -7.83 -7.94
CA GLY A 196 -10.45 -7.68 -9.38
C GLY A 196 -9.06 -7.52 -10.04
N PRO A 197 -8.98 -7.72 -11.36
CA PRO A 197 -7.72 -7.90 -12.09
C PRO A 197 -7.03 -6.60 -12.52
N HIS A 198 -7.60 -5.44 -12.21
CA HIS A 198 -7.17 -4.16 -12.76
C HIS A 198 -6.89 -3.14 -11.65
N ALA A 199 -5.91 -3.44 -10.80
CA ALA A 199 -5.47 -2.54 -9.74
C ALA A 199 -3.95 -2.30 -9.83
N VAL A 200 -3.57 -1.03 -9.82
CA VAL A 200 -2.18 -0.59 -9.81
C VAL A 200 -2.01 0.53 -8.79
N ILE A 201 -0.84 0.59 -8.15
CA ILE A 201 -0.40 1.82 -7.48
C ILE A 201 0.84 2.41 -8.12
N ASP A 202 0.94 3.73 -8.00
CA ASP A 202 2.13 4.54 -8.25
C ASP A 202 2.50 5.23 -6.94
N SER A 203 3.63 4.86 -6.36
CA SER A 203 4.02 5.24 -5.01
C SER A 203 5.35 5.95 -5.00
N VAL A 204 5.45 7.03 -4.21
CA VAL A 204 6.70 7.69 -3.84
C VAL A 204 7.01 7.34 -2.38
N HIS A 205 8.24 6.87 -2.15
CA HIS A 205 8.70 6.43 -0.84
C HIS A 205 9.98 7.17 -0.43
N PRO A 206 9.86 8.28 0.33
CA PRO A 206 10.99 9.13 0.71
C PRO A 206 11.93 8.60 1.79
N GLU A 207 11.69 7.49 2.49
CA GLU A 207 12.61 7.09 3.58
C GLU A 207 13.30 5.74 3.38
N GLU A 208 12.84 4.96 2.41
CA GLU A 208 13.54 3.75 1.94
C GLU A 208 14.95 4.06 1.40
N SER A 209 15.22 5.34 1.10
CA SER A 209 16.50 5.80 0.55
C SER A 209 17.57 6.11 1.59
N ILE A 210 17.23 6.33 2.86
CA ILE A 210 18.26 6.64 3.89
C ILE A 210 19.17 5.43 4.09
N GLU A 211 18.66 4.21 3.99
CA GLU A 211 19.43 2.97 4.09
C GLU A 211 20.20 2.67 2.81
N VAL A 212 19.60 2.89 1.62
CA VAL A 212 20.31 2.80 0.32
C VAL A 212 21.56 3.69 0.32
N PHE A 213 21.43 4.94 0.80
CA PHE A 213 22.55 5.89 0.85
C PHE A 213 23.53 5.65 1.99
N ARG A 214 23.04 5.29 3.19
CA ARG A 214 23.92 5.08 4.37
C ARG A 214 24.73 3.80 4.25
N GLU A 215 24.16 2.74 3.69
CA GLU A 215 24.71 1.38 3.82
C GLU A 215 25.29 0.81 2.52
N GLN A 216 25.25 1.55 1.39
CA GLN A 216 25.76 1.10 0.08
C GLN A 216 25.31 -0.34 -0.27
N MET A 217 24.06 -0.67 0.08
CA MET A 217 23.59 -2.04 0.10
C MET A 217 23.39 -2.59 -1.31
N SER A 218 24.05 -3.72 -1.58
CA SER A 218 23.73 -4.58 -2.71
C SER A 218 22.54 -5.47 -2.34
N GLY A 219 21.56 -5.63 -3.24
CA GLY A 219 20.39 -6.47 -2.98
C GLY A 219 19.26 -5.79 -2.19
N PHE A 220 19.17 -4.45 -2.26
CA PHE A 220 18.11 -3.64 -1.67
C PHE A 220 16.71 -4.24 -1.91
N ARG A 221 16.02 -4.58 -0.81
CA ARG A 221 14.60 -4.95 -0.79
C ARG A 221 13.82 -3.74 -0.30
N MET A 222 12.84 -3.26 -1.07
CA MET A 222 11.89 -2.19 -0.69
C MET A 222 10.90 -2.67 0.39
N MET A 223 11.40 -3.34 1.42
CA MET A 223 10.68 -3.96 2.52
C MET A 223 11.35 -3.66 3.88
N ALA A 224 12.56 -3.10 3.86
CA ALA A 224 13.37 -2.82 5.06
C ALA A 224 12.70 -1.84 6.04
N GLN A 225 11.60 -1.18 5.68
CA GLN A 225 10.87 -0.30 6.61
C GLN A 225 9.46 -0.76 6.93
N THR A 226 9.05 -1.88 6.37
CA THR A 226 7.74 -2.49 6.63
C THR A 226 7.77 -3.18 7.98
N VAL A 227 6.88 -2.77 8.86
CA VAL A 227 6.61 -3.40 10.16
C VAL A 227 5.24 -4.03 10.07
N PHE A 228 5.17 -5.36 10.08
CA PHE A 228 3.91 -6.08 10.01
C PHE A 228 3.22 -6.12 11.37
N LEU A 229 1.91 -5.95 11.36
CA LEU A 229 1.10 -6.03 12.57
C LEU A 229 0.52 -7.44 12.79
N ALA A 230 0.83 -8.41 11.94
CA ALA A 230 0.40 -9.79 12.10
C ALA A 230 1.51 -10.74 11.64
N GLU A 231 1.56 -11.93 12.25
CA GLU A 231 2.49 -12.98 11.84
C GLU A 231 2.07 -13.58 10.49
N GLU A 232 0.77 -13.84 10.32
CA GLU A 232 0.21 -14.52 9.15
C GLU A 232 -0.72 -13.61 8.34
N SER A 233 -0.85 -13.93 7.04
CA SER A 233 -1.82 -13.27 6.16
C SER A 233 -3.24 -13.78 6.45
N PRO A 234 -4.22 -12.89 6.69
CA PRO A 234 -5.61 -13.29 6.92
C PRO A 234 -6.24 -13.96 5.69
N ASP A 235 -7.27 -14.76 5.89
CA ASP A 235 -8.10 -15.30 4.80
C ASP A 235 -8.77 -14.17 4.01
N ALA A 236 -8.86 -14.32 2.68
CA ALA A 236 -9.45 -13.33 1.77
C ALA A 236 -10.87 -12.90 2.17
N ALA A 237 -11.67 -13.78 2.79
CA ALA A 237 -13.01 -13.46 3.26
C ALA A 237 -13.02 -12.25 4.22
N THR A 238 -11.98 -12.11 5.04
CA THR A 238 -11.87 -11.04 6.04
C THR A 238 -11.70 -9.65 5.41
N CYS A 239 -11.20 -9.56 4.18
CA CYS A 239 -11.11 -8.30 3.44
C CYS A 239 -12.14 -8.19 2.29
N ALA A 240 -12.74 -9.30 1.86
CA ALA A 240 -13.73 -9.34 0.78
C ALA A 240 -15.07 -8.71 1.15
N GLU A 241 -15.49 -8.85 2.41
CA GLU A 241 -16.76 -8.33 2.88
C GLU A 241 -16.76 -6.79 2.96
N VAL A 242 -17.61 -6.16 2.15
CA VAL A 242 -18.04 -4.79 2.36
C VAL A 242 -19.36 -4.90 3.13
N THR A 243 -19.34 -4.75 4.45
CA THR A 243 -20.57 -4.78 5.25
C THR A 243 -21.37 -3.51 4.97
N VAL A 244 -22.09 -3.49 3.85
CA VAL A 244 -23.13 -2.49 3.58
C VAL A 244 -24.29 -2.82 4.50
N ARG A 245 -24.36 -2.17 5.68
CA ARG A 245 -25.66 -2.06 6.34
C ARG A 245 -26.52 -1.17 5.44
N PRO A 246 -27.65 -1.66 4.88
CA PRO A 246 -28.60 -0.77 4.26
C PRO A 246 -29.04 0.23 5.32
N ARG A 247 -29.00 1.53 5.01
CA ARG A 247 -29.72 2.51 5.84
C ARG A 247 -31.19 2.11 5.82
N ALA A 248 -31.72 1.78 6.99
CA ALA A 248 -33.16 1.70 7.23
C ALA A 248 -33.80 3.09 7.09
#